data_AF-A0A963Q9R7-F1
#
_entry.id   AF-A0A963Q9R7-F1
#
_cell.length_a   1.000
_cell.length_b   1.000
_cell.length_c   1.000
_cell.angle_alpha   90.00
_cell.angle_beta   90.00
_cell.angle_gamma   90.00
#
_symmetry.space_group_name_H-M   'P 1'
#
loop_
_entity.id
_entity.type
_entity.pdbx_description
1 polymer ?
#
loop_
_entity_poly.entity_id
_entity_poly.type
_entity_poly.pdbx_seq_one_letter_code
_entity_poly.pdbx_strand_id
1 'polypeptide(L)' 'FGESPLPRFDQVPAMEVVLVDNGEPSTGAGETAIVAAGAAVANAIRDAVGVRVQSLPWSPRMLPGRPSA' A
#
# COMPACT_ATOMS: atom_id res chain seq x y z
N PHE A 1 3.00 -10.77 -19.03
CA PHE A 1 2.25 -10.12 -17.93
C PHE A 1 0.98 -10.85 -17.48
N GLY A 2 0.56 -11.98 -18.10
CA GLY A 2 -0.68 -12.69 -17.68
C GLY A 2 -0.61 -13.31 -16.27
N GLU A 3 0.49 -13.99 -15.95
CA GLU A 3 0.73 -14.63 -14.65
C GLU A 3 1.21 -13.65 -13.55
N SER A 4 1.48 -12.39 -13.90
CA SER A 4 2.00 -11.36 -12.98
C SER A 4 1.24 -10.06 -13.22
N PRO A 5 0.01 -9.95 -12.69
CA PRO A 5 -0.86 -8.82 -12.98
C PRO A 5 -0.25 -7.52 -12.44
N LEU A 6 -0.33 -6.47 -13.25
CA LEU A 6 -0.01 -5.11 -12.86
C LEU A 6 -1.31 -4.34 -12.53
N PRO A 7 -1.25 -3.32 -11.66
CA PRO A 7 -2.39 -2.45 -11.43
C PRO A 7 -2.90 -1.82 -12.73
N ARG A 8 -4.21 -1.84 -12.93
CA ARG A 8 -4.92 -1.09 -13.97
C ARG A 8 -5.28 0.31 -13.48
N PHE A 9 -5.65 1.21 -14.39
CA PHE A 9 -5.98 2.60 -14.07
C PHE A 9 -7.10 2.75 -13.03
N ASP A 10 -8.06 1.82 -13.02
CA ASP A 10 -9.18 1.79 -12.07
C ASP A 10 -8.83 1.19 -10.70
N GLN A 11 -7.63 0.61 -10.56
CA GLN A 11 -7.15 0.01 -9.32
C GLN A 11 -6.23 0.95 -8.52
N VAL A 12 -5.83 2.07 -9.10
CA VAL A 12 -5.01 3.09 -8.43
C VAL A 12 -5.95 4.20 -7.92
N PRO A 13 -6.03 4.44 -6.59
CA PRO A 13 -6.86 5.51 -6.06
C PRO A 13 -6.28 6.89 -6.42
N ALA A 14 -7.08 7.95 -6.21
CA ALA A 14 -6.56 9.31 -6.29
C ALA A 14 -5.37 9.48 -5.33
N MET A 15 -4.28 10.07 -5.83
CA MET A 15 -3.07 10.32 -5.06
C MET A 15 -2.84 11.81 -4.87
N GLU A 16 -2.52 12.20 -3.65
CA GLU A 16 -2.00 13.52 -3.33
C GLU A 16 -0.49 13.39 -3.07
N VAL A 17 0.31 14.27 -3.70
CA VAL A 17 1.76 14.29 -3.54
C VAL A 17 2.17 15.65 -3.02
N VAL A 18 2.73 15.68 -1.82
CA VAL A 18 3.25 16.89 -1.20
C VAL A 18 4.78 16.86 -1.27
N LEU A 19 5.37 17.82 -1.97
CA LEU A 19 6.81 18.03 -1.97
C LEU A 19 7.18 18.91 -0.78
N VAL A 20 7.93 18.35 0.16
CA VAL A 20 8.38 19.06 1.36
C VAL A 20 9.73 19.70 1.08
N ASP A 21 9.78 21.04 1.15
CA ASP A 21 11.02 21.80 1.10
C ASP A 21 11.61 21.90 2.52
N ASN A 22 12.84 21.46 2.68
CA ASN A 22 13.58 21.52 3.94
C ASN A 22 14.82 22.44 3.85
N GLY A 23 15.02 23.16 2.75
CA GLY A 23 16.16 24.06 2.53
C GLY A 23 17.49 23.36 2.17
N GLU A 24 17.51 22.03 2.08
CA GLU A 24 18.71 21.25 1.70
C GLU A 24 18.82 21.11 0.17
N PRO A 25 20.03 20.84 -0.36
CA PRO A 25 20.20 20.54 -1.79
C PRO A 25 19.32 19.37 -2.25
N SER A 26 18.80 19.46 -3.47
CA SER A 26 17.95 18.42 -4.05
C SER A 26 18.64 17.05 -4.07
N THR A 27 17.90 16.02 -3.66
CA THR A 27 18.34 14.62 -3.69
C THR A 27 17.35 13.74 -4.46
N GLY A 28 17.67 12.45 -4.64
CA GLY A 28 16.81 11.50 -5.34
C GLY A 28 15.58 11.11 -4.52
N ALA A 29 14.40 11.09 -5.16
CA ALA A 29 13.13 10.72 -4.53
C ALA A 29 12.41 9.52 -5.19
N GLY A 30 13.01 8.91 -6.22
CA GLY A 30 12.36 7.86 -7.02
C GLY A 30 12.01 6.60 -6.21
N GLU A 31 12.88 6.19 -5.29
CA GLU A 31 12.66 5.02 -4.43
C GLU A 31 11.90 5.39 -3.15
N THR A 32 12.08 6.62 -2.64
CA THR A 32 11.47 7.10 -1.39
C THR A 32 9.95 6.88 -1.36
N ALA A 33 9.28 7.11 -2.49
CA ALA A 33 7.83 6.93 -2.61
C ALA A 33 7.38 5.47 -2.39
N ILE A 34 8.19 4.46 -2.74
CA ILE A 34 7.80 3.05 -2.61
C ILE A 34 8.17 2.43 -1.27
N VAL A 35 9.17 2.97 -0.56
CA VAL A 35 9.74 2.39 0.69
C VAL A 35 8.66 2.04 1.72
N ALA A 36 7.76 2.98 2.01
CA ALA A 36 6.74 2.82 3.06
C ALA A 36 5.34 2.49 2.52
N ALA A 37 5.12 2.53 1.20
CA ALA A 37 3.80 2.39 0.60
C ALA A 37 3.12 1.08 0.99
N GLY A 38 3.83 -0.06 0.87
CA GLY A 38 3.30 -1.36 1.29
C GLY A 38 2.97 -1.39 2.80
N ALA A 39 3.87 -0.94 3.66
CA ALA A 39 3.61 -0.93 5.10
C ALA A 39 2.40 -0.05 5.49
N ALA A 40 2.21 1.09 4.82
CA ALA A 40 1.06 1.96 5.01
C ALA A 40 -0.26 1.27 4.63
N VAL A 41 -0.30 0.59 3.48
CA VAL A 41 -1.49 -0.18 3.08
C VAL A 41 -1.77 -1.35 4.04
N ALA A 42 -0.74 -2.06 4.50
CA ALA A 42 -0.89 -3.13 5.50
C ALA A 42 -1.46 -2.60 6.84
N ASN A 43 -1.04 -1.40 7.26
CA ASN A 43 -1.61 -0.72 8.42
C ASN A 43 -3.09 -0.37 8.19
N ALA A 44 -3.45 0.14 7.01
CA ALA A 44 -4.83 0.46 6.66
C ALA A 44 -5.74 -0.78 6.62
N ILE A 45 -5.24 -1.91 6.12
CA ILE A 45 -5.98 -3.19 6.19
C ILE A 45 -6.23 -3.57 7.66
N ARG A 46 -5.19 -3.53 8.51
CA ARG A 46 -5.35 -3.83 9.94
C ARG A 46 -6.33 -2.89 10.63
N ASP A 47 -6.30 -1.61 10.30
CA ASP A 47 -7.23 -0.61 10.83
C ASP A 47 -8.68 -0.94 10.42
N ALA A 48 -8.90 -1.29 9.15
CA ALA A 48 -10.22 -1.57 8.60
C ALA A 48 -10.85 -2.88 9.10
N VAL A 49 -10.05 -3.94 9.34
CA VAL A 49 -10.57 -5.28 9.66
C VAL A 49 -10.01 -5.93 10.92
N GLY A 50 -9.12 -5.25 11.65
CA GLY A 50 -8.49 -5.74 12.88
C GLY A 50 -7.39 -6.80 12.66
N VAL A 51 -7.04 -7.12 11.42
CA VAL A 51 -6.14 -8.24 11.07
C VAL A 51 -4.84 -7.74 10.46
N ARG A 52 -3.71 -8.21 10.97
CA ARG A 52 -2.39 -7.87 10.44
C ARG A 52 -1.97 -8.85 9.35
N VAL A 53 -1.93 -8.39 8.10
CA VAL A 53 -1.30 -9.12 6.99
C VAL A 53 0.21 -8.84 6.94
N GLN A 54 1.02 -9.90 6.85
CA GLN A 54 2.50 -9.80 6.89
C GLN A 54 3.18 -10.38 5.64
N SER A 55 2.44 -11.05 4.77
CA SER A 55 2.97 -11.73 3.59
C SER A 55 2.33 -11.16 2.34
N LEU A 56 3.14 -10.90 1.31
CA LEU A 56 2.67 -10.48 -0.01
C LEU A 56 2.60 -11.69 -0.96
N PRO A 57 1.77 -11.62 -2.03
CA PRO A 57 0.77 -10.58 -2.31
C PRO A 57 -0.49 -10.72 -1.43
N TRP A 58 -1.12 -9.60 -1.08
CA TRP A 58 -2.36 -9.65 -0.31
C TRP A 58 -3.55 -10.11 -1.13
N SER A 59 -4.41 -10.92 -0.53
CA SER A 59 -5.71 -11.26 -1.08
C SER A 59 -6.74 -11.44 0.03
N PRO A 60 -8.06 -11.32 -0.27
CA PRO A 60 -9.11 -11.54 0.71
C PRO A 60 -9.05 -12.90 1.41
N ARG A 61 -8.42 -13.92 0.79
CA ARG A 61 -8.26 -15.27 1.37
C ARG A 61 -7.38 -15.28 2.63
N MET A 62 -6.59 -14.23 2.84
CA MET A 62 -5.73 -14.08 4.01
C MET A 62 -6.46 -13.52 5.23
N LEU A 63 -7.70 -13.05 5.07
CA LEU A 63 -8.52 -12.59 6.17
C LEU A 63 -9.19 -13.79 6.85
N PRO A 64 -9.27 -13.83 8.19
CA PRO A 64 -10.04 -14.84 8.90
C PRO A 64 -11.51 -14.77 8.46
N GLY A 65 -12.18 -15.93 8.48
CA GLY A 65 -13.63 -16.00 8.25
C GLY A 65 -14.34 -15.00 9.16
N ARG A 66 -15.26 -14.21 8.60
CA ARG A 66 -16.00 -13.19 9.33
C ARG A 66 -16.56 -13.81 10.63
N PRO A 67 -16.24 -13.30 11.82
CA PRO A 67 -16.88 -13.81 13.03
C PRO A 67 -18.40 -13.61 12.88
N SER A 68 -19.18 -14.65 13.20
CA SER A 68 -20.62 -14.50 13.32
C SER A 68 -20.89 -13.36 14.29
N ALA A 69 -21.69 -12.39 13.85
CA ALA A 69 -22.33 -11.47 14.77
C ALA A 69 -23.19 -12.25 15.78
#